data_AF-A0A7G9YAJ7-F1
#
_entry.id   AF-A0A7G9YAJ7-F1
#
_cell.length_a   1.000
_cell.length_b   1.000
_cell.length_c   1.000
_cell.angle_alpha   90.00
_cell.angle_beta   90.00
_cell.angle_gamma   90.00
#
_symmetry.space_group_name_H-M   'P 1'
#
loop_
_entity.id
_entity.type
_entity.pdbx_description
1 polymer ?
#
loop_
_entity_poly.entity_id
_entity_poly.type
_entity_poly.pdbx_seq_one_letter_code
_entity_poly.pdbx_strand_id
1 'polypeptide(L)'
;MIDPTDPNRNVAAALSLDQFYVFVDAARGFLAEPSIECFFAEPAPLIDKQDVVAAMEARGTDLLAIVFEIPDMVEDIVYPQLYKMQESVLALLSEHEFTVLGSAASVLPASKTTDTVVLLIELVSGKLPPLRKHAGPPAYMRKHAERFKMKLAGEDTFSNVYIEDGLYVIDSYRAYRSAKDLLESELHSRALGKQLRKEAREGYAVLEGMEVVDAVDLAFLSRYFKK
;
A
#
# COMPACT_ATOMS: atom_id res chain seq x y z
N MET A 1 -25.13 8.96 11.16
CA MET A 1 -26.41 8.55 11.80
C MET A 1 -26.32 8.95 13.27
N ILE A 2 -27.27 9.71 13.79
CA ILE A 2 -27.22 10.21 15.18
C ILE A 2 -27.72 9.12 16.12
N ASP A 3 -27.00 8.86 17.23
CA ASP A 3 -27.44 7.93 18.27
C ASP A 3 -28.73 8.47 18.94
N PRO A 4 -29.81 7.68 19.05
CA PRO A 4 -31.05 8.14 19.68
C PRO A 4 -30.91 8.42 21.18
N THR A 5 -29.84 7.93 21.83
CA THR A 5 -29.56 8.11 23.26
C THR A 5 -28.49 9.18 23.55
N ASP A 6 -27.67 9.54 22.55
CA ASP A 6 -26.64 10.58 22.65
C ASP A 6 -26.52 11.36 21.33
N PRO A 7 -27.07 12.59 21.26
CA PRO A 7 -27.03 13.41 20.05
C PRO A 7 -25.63 13.74 19.53
N ASN A 8 -24.59 13.60 20.36
CA ASN A 8 -23.20 13.86 19.96
C ASN A 8 -22.50 12.63 19.35
N ARG A 9 -23.13 11.46 19.37
CA ARG A 9 -22.54 10.21 18.90
C ARG A 9 -23.00 9.85 17.49
N ASN A 10 -22.04 9.60 16.59
CA ASN A 10 -22.30 9.01 15.28
C ASN A 10 -22.20 7.49 15.36
N VAL A 11 -23.34 6.78 15.30
CA VAL A 11 -23.34 5.30 15.36
C VAL A 11 -22.76 4.63 14.12
N ALA A 12 -22.62 5.37 13.01
CA ALA A 12 -22.02 4.89 11.77
C ALA A 12 -20.53 5.27 11.66
N ALA A 13 -19.86 5.68 12.74
CA ALA A 13 -18.49 6.18 12.68
C ALA A 13 -17.46 5.14 12.17
N ALA A 14 -17.74 3.85 12.32
CA ALA A 14 -16.89 2.77 11.84
C ALA A 14 -17.14 2.38 10.36
N LEU A 15 -18.19 2.91 9.73
CA LEU A 15 -18.51 2.61 8.34
C LEU A 15 -17.65 3.48 7.41
N SER A 16 -16.82 2.84 6.59
CA SER A 16 -16.05 3.57 5.57
C SER A 16 -16.95 4.08 4.44
N LEU A 17 -16.50 5.14 3.77
CA LEU A 17 -17.24 5.73 2.65
C LEU A 17 -17.41 4.72 1.50
N ASP A 18 -16.38 3.93 1.21
CA ASP A 18 -16.42 2.92 0.17
C ASP A 18 -17.44 1.83 0.50
N GLN A 19 -17.44 1.30 1.73
CA GLN A 19 -18.41 0.28 2.14
C GLN A 19 -19.84 0.80 2.14
N PHE A 20 -20.04 2.08 2.48
CA PHE A 20 -21.34 2.73 2.33
C PHE A 20 -21.80 2.71 0.87
N TYR A 21 -20.94 3.06 -0.09
CA TYR A 21 -21.33 3.07 -1.50
C TYR A 21 -21.43 1.67 -2.12
N VAL A 22 -20.64 0.69 -1.67
CA VAL A 22 -20.84 -0.72 -2.01
C VAL A 22 -22.23 -1.18 -1.57
N PHE A 23 -22.66 -0.84 -0.35
CA PHE A 23 -24.00 -1.14 0.12
C PHE A 23 -25.09 -0.44 -0.71
N VAL A 24 -24.90 0.85 -1.05
CA VAL A 24 -25.84 1.60 -1.89
C VAL A 24 -25.98 0.96 -3.27
N ASP A 25 -24.88 0.52 -3.88
CA ASP A 25 -24.89 -0.13 -5.19
C ASP A 25 -25.58 -1.50 -5.13
N ALA A 26 -25.22 -2.33 -4.14
CA ALA A 26 -25.87 -3.62 -3.91
C ALA A 26 -27.38 -3.47 -3.67
N ALA A 27 -27.80 -2.45 -2.91
CA ALA A 27 -29.22 -2.16 -2.68
C ALA A 27 -29.96 -1.77 -3.98
N ARG A 28 -29.31 -1.02 -4.89
CA ARG A 28 -29.89 -0.72 -6.21
C ARG A 28 -30.03 -1.98 -7.05
N GLY A 29 -29.02 -2.84 -7.06
CA GLY A 29 -29.05 -4.13 -7.75
C GLY A 29 -30.20 -5.01 -7.26
N PHE A 30 -30.33 -5.18 -5.93
CA PHE A 30 -31.40 -5.97 -5.33
C PHE A 30 -32.80 -5.40 -5.64
N LEU A 31 -32.97 -4.08 -5.66
CA LEU A 31 -34.26 -3.47 -6.00
C LEU A 31 -34.61 -3.63 -7.49
N ALA A 32 -33.62 -3.68 -8.37
CA ALA A 32 -33.82 -3.89 -9.80
C ALA A 32 -34.14 -5.37 -10.12
N GLU A 33 -33.41 -6.30 -9.50
CA GLU A 33 -33.58 -7.75 -9.67
C GLU A 33 -33.43 -8.48 -8.33
N PRO A 34 -34.52 -8.63 -7.55
CA PRO A 34 -34.45 -9.28 -6.25
C PRO A 34 -34.08 -10.75 -6.38
N SER A 35 -33.06 -11.19 -5.62
CA SER A 35 -32.62 -12.58 -5.59
C SER A 35 -32.31 -13.04 -4.16
N ILE A 36 -32.59 -14.30 -3.86
CA ILE A 36 -32.21 -14.92 -2.58
C ILE A 36 -30.68 -15.05 -2.46
N GLU A 37 -29.98 -15.12 -3.59
CA GLU A 37 -28.52 -15.24 -3.65
C GLU A 37 -27.82 -14.04 -3.02
N CYS A 38 -28.45 -12.85 -3.01
CA CYS A 38 -27.91 -11.66 -2.33
C CYS A 38 -27.75 -11.83 -0.80
N PHE A 39 -28.34 -12.87 -0.21
CA PHE A 39 -28.25 -13.20 1.21
C PHE A 39 -27.24 -14.32 1.51
N PHE A 40 -26.60 -14.87 0.48
CA PHE A 40 -25.58 -15.90 0.62
C PHE A 40 -24.23 -15.37 0.16
N ALA A 41 -23.18 -15.68 0.92
CA ALA A 41 -21.83 -15.34 0.49
C ALA A 41 -21.46 -16.19 -0.73
N GLU A 42 -21.05 -15.54 -1.81
CA GLU A 42 -20.42 -16.27 -2.90
C GLU A 42 -19.14 -16.95 -2.37
N PRO A 43 -18.90 -18.23 -2.71
CA PRO A 43 -17.64 -18.87 -2.40
C PRO A 43 -16.51 -17.98 -2.93
N ALA A 44 -15.49 -17.73 -2.13
CA ALA A 44 -14.32 -17.02 -2.61
C ALA A 44 -13.83 -17.74 -3.89
N PRO A 45 -13.70 -17.05 -5.03
CA PRO A 45 -13.22 -17.68 -6.24
C PRO A 45 -11.86 -18.27 -5.89
N LEU A 46 -11.71 -19.59 -5.98
CA LEU A 46 -10.43 -20.25 -5.81
C LEU A 46 -9.86 -20.39 -7.20
N ILE A 47 -9.06 -19.40 -7.60
CA ILE A 47 -8.23 -19.55 -8.78
C ILE A 47 -6.97 -20.32 -8.39
N ASP A 48 -6.50 -21.16 -9.29
CA ASP A 48 -5.29 -21.90 -9.01
C ASP A 48 -4.05 -21.00 -9.13
N LYS A 49 -2.90 -21.57 -8.81
CA LYS A 49 -1.64 -20.84 -8.90
C LYS A 49 -1.35 -20.34 -10.33
N GLN A 50 -1.73 -21.11 -11.35
CA GLN A 50 -1.47 -20.75 -12.76
C GLN A 50 -2.33 -19.55 -13.16
N ASP A 51 -3.57 -19.51 -12.70
CA ASP A 51 -4.47 -18.37 -12.92
C ASP A 51 -3.98 -17.10 -12.22
N VAL A 52 -3.43 -17.19 -11.00
CA VAL A 52 -2.83 -16.02 -10.31
C VAL A 52 -1.64 -15.48 -11.11
N VAL A 53 -0.75 -16.37 -11.57
CA VAL A 53 0.39 -16.00 -12.40
C VAL A 53 -0.07 -15.37 -13.71
N ALA A 54 -1.06 -15.97 -14.39
CA ALA A 54 -1.62 -15.43 -15.62
C ALA A 54 -2.27 -14.05 -15.40
N ALA A 55 -2.94 -13.83 -14.26
CA ALA A 55 -3.50 -12.53 -13.90
C ALA A 55 -2.40 -11.47 -13.68
N MET A 56 -1.29 -11.84 -13.04
CA MET A 56 -0.13 -10.96 -12.86
C MET A 56 0.52 -10.61 -14.21
N GLU A 57 0.77 -11.61 -15.05
CA GLU A 57 1.36 -11.42 -16.39
C GLU A 57 0.46 -10.56 -17.29
N ALA A 58 -0.85 -10.79 -17.25
CA ALA A 58 -1.82 -10.03 -18.04
C ALA A 58 -1.88 -8.55 -17.63
N ARG A 59 -1.64 -8.23 -16.36
CA ARG A 59 -1.60 -6.86 -15.84
C ARG A 59 -0.27 -6.17 -16.13
N GLY A 60 0.83 -6.92 -16.19
CA GLY A 60 2.16 -6.38 -16.47
C GLY A 60 2.67 -5.42 -15.38
N THR A 61 2.17 -5.59 -14.16
CA THR A 61 2.45 -4.79 -12.96
C THR A 61 3.36 -5.56 -12.01
N ASP A 62 4.00 -4.85 -11.09
CA ASP A 62 4.87 -5.48 -10.09
C ASP A 62 4.12 -5.67 -8.77
N LEU A 63 4.09 -6.91 -8.28
CA LEU A 63 3.41 -7.31 -7.05
C LEU A 63 4.43 -7.53 -5.93
N LEU A 64 4.20 -6.90 -4.79
CA LEU A 64 5.00 -7.05 -3.58
C LEU A 64 4.13 -7.46 -2.39
N ALA A 65 4.71 -8.17 -1.42
CA ALA A 65 4.08 -8.43 -0.14
C ALA A 65 5.03 -8.21 1.02
N ILE A 66 4.56 -7.54 2.08
CA ILE A 66 5.25 -7.51 3.38
C ILE A 66 4.61 -8.59 4.25
N VAL A 67 5.43 -9.51 4.76
CA VAL A 67 4.97 -10.68 5.51
C VAL A 67 5.77 -10.84 6.81
N PHE A 68 5.07 -11.05 7.93
CA PHE A 68 5.67 -11.37 9.23
C PHE A 68 4.66 -12.04 10.15
N GLU A 69 5.15 -12.77 11.15
CA GLU A 69 4.30 -13.43 12.14
C GLU A 69 3.96 -12.50 13.31
N ILE A 70 2.78 -12.70 13.89
CA ILE A 70 2.31 -12.07 15.12
C ILE A 70 1.73 -13.15 16.05
N PRO A 71 1.69 -12.93 17.37
CA PRO A 71 0.87 -13.77 18.24
C PRO A 71 -0.62 -13.63 17.86
N ASP A 72 -1.42 -14.63 18.21
CA ASP A 72 -2.88 -14.54 18.11
C ASP A 72 -3.38 -13.29 18.86
N MET A 73 -4.01 -12.40 18.11
CA MET A 73 -4.46 -11.08 18.56
C MET A 73 -5.91 -10.87 18.15
N VAL A 74 -6.70 -10.28 19.05
CA VAL A 74 -8.09 -9.91 18.75
C VAL A 74 -8.14 -8.94 17.57
N GLU A 75 -9.09 -9.16 16.65
CA GLU A 75 -9.27 -8.38 15.42
C GLU A 75 -9.31 -6.87 15.66
N ASP A 76 -10.05 -6.44 16.69
CA ASP A 76 -10.18 -5.04 17.12
C ASP A 76 -8.85 -4.36 17.51
N ILE A 77 -7.81 -5.15 17.76
CA ILE A 77 -6.46 -4.65 18.07
C ILE A 77 -5.56 -4.69 16.83
N VAL A 78 -5.64 -5.77 16.05
CA VAL A 78 -4.71 -5.99 14.92
C VAL A 78 -5.11 -5.20 13.67
N TYR A 79 -6.39 -5.18 13.28
CA TYR A 79 -6.83 -4.53 12.03
C TYR A 79 -6.63 -3.01 12.04
N PRO A 80 -6.93 -2.25 13.12
CA PRO A 80 -6.62 -0.82 13.14
C PRO A 80 -5.14 -0.51 12.97
N GLN A 81 -4.26 -1.40 13.46
CA GLN A 81 -2.81 -1.26 13.27
C GLN A 81 -2.38 -1.66 11.86
N LEU A 82 -2.99 -2.70 11.30
CA LEU A 82 -2.72 -3.15 9.94
C LEU A 82 -3.11 -2.09 8.91
N TYR A 83 -4.26 -1.44 9.06
CA TYR A 83 -4.66 -0.34 8.18
C TYR A 83 -3.74 0.87 8.32
N LYS A 84 -3.33 1.20 9.55
CA LYS A 84 -2.35 2.27 9.78
C LYS A 84 -0.99 1.96 9.13
N MET A 85 -0.55 0.70 9.22
CA MET A 85 0.64 0.22 8.53
C MET A 85 0.49 0.34 7.02
N GLN A 86 -0.62 -0.16 6.45
CA GLN A 86 -0.95 -0.06 5.04
C GLN A 86 -0.86 1.39 4.56
N GLU A 87 -1.62 2.31 5.17
CA GLU A 87 -1.59 3.75 4.82
C GLU A 87 -0.17 4.32 4.85
N SER A 88 0.60 4.01 5.89
CA SER A 88 1.97 4.51 6.05
C SER A 88 2.94 3.95 5.02
N VAL A 89 2.77 2.70 4.61
CA VAL A 89 3.57 2.04 3.57
C VAL A 89 3.23 2.58 2.19
N LEU A 90 1.94 2.78 1.88
CA LEU A 90 1.54 3.38 0.61
C LEU A 90 2.05 4.82 0.48
N ALA A 91 2.01 5.59 1.58
CA ALA A 91 2.59 6.93 1.62
C ALA A 91 4.11 6.90 1.36
N LEU A 92 4.85 5.99 2.00
CA LEU A 92 6.29 5.79 1.77
C LEU A 92 6.58 5.53 0.29
N LEU A 93 5.85 4.61 -0.34
CA LEU A 93 6.03 4.29 -1.76
C LEU A 93 5.77 5.51 -2.66
N SER A 94 4.67 6.22 -2.41
CA SER A 94 4.31 7.42 -3.18
C SER A 94 5.33 8.55 -3.02
N GLU A 95 5.88 8.77 -1.82
CA GLU A 95 6.94 9.77 -1.56
C GLU A 95 8.23 9.48 -2.34
N HIS A 96 8.45 8.21 -2.70
CA HIS A 96 9.58 7.75 -3.53
C HIS A 96 9.21 7.52 -5.00
N GLU A 97 8.06 8.05 -5.43
CA GLU A 97 7.53 8.03 -6.80
C GLU A 97 7.14 6.63 -7.33
N PHE A 98 7.03 5.63 -6.45
CA PHE A 98 6.41 4.35 -6.81
C PHE A 98 4.90 4.53 -6.89
N THR A 99 4.34 4.27 -8.08
CA THR A 99 2.90 4.44 -8.32
C THR A 99 2.15 3.18 -7.90
N VAL A 100 1.36 3.28 -6.83
CA VAL A 100 0.51 2.20 -6.31
C VAL A 100 -0.79 2.12 -7.10
N LEU A 101 -1.12 0.93 -7.60
CA LEU A 101 -2.38 0.63 -8.29
C LEU A 101 -3.43 0.04 -7.35
N GLY A 102 -2.97 -0.74 -6.37
CA GLY A 102 -3.85 -1.35 -5.39
C GLY A 102 -3.09 -1.91 -4.21
N SER A 103 -3.82 -2.23 -3.15
CA SER A 103 -3.29 -2.94 -2.00
C SER A 103 -4.39 -3.71 -1.29
N ALA A 104 -4.00 -4.76 -0.57
CA ALA A 104 -4.86 -5.51 0.31
C ALA A 104 -4.07 -5.93 1.54
N ALA A 105 -4.74 -6.02 2.68
CA ALA A 105 -4.11 -6.46 3.91
C ALA A 105 -4.98 -7.49 4.62
N SER A 106 -4.37 -8.52 5.18
CA SER A 106 -5.07 -9.54 5.96
C SER A 106 -4.17 -10.09 7.04
N VAL A 107 -4.81 -10.66 8.06
CA VAL A 107 -4.20 -11.58 9.02
C VAL A 107 -4.65 -12.99 8.63
N LEU A 108 -3.71 -13.91 8.47
CA LEU A 108 -3.96 -15.28 8.04
C LEU A 108 -3.47 -16.26 9.12
N PRO A 109 -4.22 -17.32 9.47
CA PRO A 109 -3.77 -18.28 10.47
C PRO A 109 -2.46 -18.96 10.05
N ALA A 110 -1.45 -18.93 10.92
CA ALA A 110 -0.16 -19.61 10.68
C ALA A 110 -0.01 -20.87 11.52
N SER A 111 -0.42 -20.78 12.80
CA SER A 111 -0.45 -21.90 13.74
C SER A 111 -1.65 -21.78 14.69
N LYS A 112 -1.70 -22.61 15.73
CA LYS A 112 -2.72 -22.49 16.78
C LYS A 112 -2.57 -21.24 17.65
N THR A 113 -1.42 -20.58 17.60
CA THR A 113 -1.05 -19.48 18.52
C THR A 113 -0.44 -18.29 17.81
N THR A 114 -0.29 -18.36 16.49
CA THR A 114 0.33 -17.31 15.68
C THR A 114 -0.44 -17.14 14.39
N ASP A 115 -0.43 -15.90 13.92
CA ASP A 115 -0.97 -15.51 12.63
C ASP A 115 0.13 -14.86 11.79
N THR A 116 -0.06 -14.86 10.49
CA THR A 116 0.76 -14.15 9.51
C THR A 116 0.05 -12.88 9.08
N VAL A 117 0.70 -11.74 9.27
CA VAL A 117 0.30 -10.49 8.65
C VAL A 117 0.79 -10.47 7.21
N VAL A 118 -0.11 -10.16 6.28
CA VAL A 118 0.20 -9.95 4.87
C VAL A 118 -0.30 -8.57 4.45
N LEU A 119 0.61 -7.73 3.95
CA LEU A 119 0.27 -6.50 3.22
C LEU A 119 0.73 -6.65 1.77
N LEU A 120 -0.24 -6.85 0.88
CA LEU A 120 -0.06 -6.94 -0.56
C LEU A 120 -0.14 -5.56 -1.21
N ILE A 121 0.74 -5.30 -2.17
CA ILE A 121 0.89 -4.03 -2.85
C ILE A 121 1.15 -4.30 -4.32
N GLU A 122 0.36 -3.67 -5.20
CA GLU A 122 0.57 -3.70 -6.64
C GLU A 122 1.04 -2.33 -7.13
N LEU A 123 2.13 -2.32 -7.90
CA LEU A 123 2.78 -1.14 -8.42
C LEU A 123 2.73 -1.14 -9.95
N VAL A 124 2.67 0.05 -10.55
CA VAL A 124 2.91 0.22 -12.00
C VAL A 124 4.28 -0.35 -12.36
N SER A 125 5.30 -0.06 -11.54
CA SER A 125 6.56 -0.78 -11.53
C SER A 125 7.25 -0.66 -10.18
N GLY A 126 7.80 -1.77 -9.71
CA GLY A 126 8.68 -1.89 -8.54
C GLY A 126 10.12 -1.49 -8.84
N LYS A 127 10.47 -1.19 -10.10
CA LYS A 127 11.81 -0.76 -10.51
C LYS A 127 11.76 0.57 -11.26
N LEU A 128 12.43 1.57 -10.71
CA LEU A 128 12.54 2.90 -11.31
C LEU A 128 13.95 3.15 -11.89
N PRO A 129 14.07 3.97 -12.94
CA PRO A 129 15.36 4.40 -13.44
C PRO A 129 16.13 5.17 -12.36
N PRO A 130 17.47 5.16 -12.38
CA PRO A 130 18.28 5.87 -11.39
C PRO A 130 18.01 7.38 -11.37
N LEU A 131 17.60 7.93 -12.51
CA LEU A 131 17.27 9.33 -12.68
C LEU A 131 15.94 9.69 -11.98
N ARG A 132 15.95 10.80 -11.24
CA ARG A 132 14.74 11.53 -10.86
C ARG A 132 14.92 13.03 -11.06
N LYS A 133 13.83 13.73 -11.36
CA LYS A 133 13.79 15.19 -11.33
C LYS A 133 13.48 15.65 -9.91
N HIS A 134 14.35 16.49 -9.36
CA HIS A 134 14.13 17.10 -8.06
C HIS A 134 13.80 18.59 -8.22
N ALA A 135 12.52 18.92 -8.02
CA ALA A 135 12.04 20.30 -8.04
C ALA A 135 12.47 21.02 -6.75
N GLY A 136 13.20 22.12 -6.95
CA GLY A 136 13.63 23.07 -5.94
C GLY A 136 12.68 24.27 -5.82
N PRO A 137 13.15 25.38 -5.23
CA PRO A 137 12.32 26.56 -4.99
C PRO A 137 12.04 27.34 -6.30
N PRO A 138 11.01 28.21 -6.30
CA PRO A 138 10.78 29.13 -7.40
C PRO A 138 11.98 30.04 -7.67
N ALA A 139 12.23 30.31 -8.96
CA ALA A 139 13.43 31.03 -9.39
C ALA A 139 13.50 32.48 -8.86
N TYR A 140 12.34 33.10 -8.60
CA TYR A 140 12.26 34.45 -8.04
C TYR A 140 12.64 34.52 -6.55
N MET A 141 12.68 33.40 -5.82
CA MET A 141 13.04 33.36 -4.40
C MET A 141 14.57 33.27 -4.22
N ARG A 142 15.27 34.37 -4.49
CA ARG A 142 16.75 34.45 -4.53
C ARG A 142 17.47 33.72 -3.39
N LYS A 143 17.09 33.97 -2.13
CA LYS A 143 17.75 33.36 -0.95
C LYS A 143 17.61 31.83 -0.92
N HIS A 144 16.44 31.31 -1.30
CA HIS A 144 16.20 29.87 -1.35
C HIS A 144 16.92 29.23 -2.54
N ALA A 145 16.93 29.91 -3.69
CA ALA A 145 17.65 29.49 -4.88
C ALA A 145 19.17 29.38 -4.66
N GLU A 146 19.78 30.39 -4.03
CA GLU A 146 21.22 30.38 -3.72
C GLU A 146 21.58 29.21 -2.80
N ARG A 147 20.79 28.97 -1.74
CA ARG A 147 20.98 27.83 -0.83
C ARG A 147 20.80 26.47 -1.53
N PHE A 148 19.83 26.36 -2.43
CA PHE A 148 19.60 25.14 -3.22
C PHE A 148 20.82 24.82 -4.11
N LYS A 149 21.33 25.82 -4.84
CA LYS A 149 22.54 25.67 -5.67
C LYS A 149 23.78 25.32 -4.83
N MET A 150 23.95 25.94 -3.67
CA MET A 150 25.08 25.63 -2.77
C MET A 150 25.04 24.18 -2.26
N LYS A 151 23.85 23.68 -1.89
CA LYS A 151 23.70 22.29 -1.42
C LYS A 151 24.07 21.27 -2.49
N LEU A 152 23.82 21.60 -3.75
CA LEU A 152 24.04 20.70 -4.89
C LEU A 152 25.42 20.91 -5.54
N ALA A 153 26.20 21.87 -5.07
CA ALA A 153 27.53 22.13 -5.61
C ALA A 153 28.47 20.97 -5.28
N GLY A 154 28.92 20.23 -6.31
CA GLY A 154 29.83 19.10 -6.17
C GLY A 154 29.16 17.75 -5.94
N GLU A 155 27.82 17.69 -5.96
CA GLU A 155 27.07 16.43 -5.97
C GLU A 155 27.16 15.75 -7.33
N ASP A 156 27.33 14.42 -7.34
CA ASP A 156 27.28 13.63 -8.56
C ASP A 156 25.84 13.55 -9.06
N THR A 157 25.56 14.26 -10.15
CA THR A 157 24.21 14.48 -10.69
C THR A 157 24.24 14.37 -12.20
N PHE A 158 23.09 14.03 -12.80
CA PHE A 158 22.99 13.85 -14.25
C PHE A 158 22.93 15.20 -14.99
N SER A 159 22.60 16.28 -14.30
CA SER A 159 22.54 17.62 -14.87
C SER A 159 23.08 18.68 -13.92
N ASN A 160 23.49 19.81 -14.48
CA ASN A 160 23.55 21.06 -13.73
C ASN A 160 22.13 21.49 -13.30
N VAL A 161 22.04 22.40 -12.33
CA VAL A 161 20.75 23.03 -11.97
C VAL A 161 20.22 23.86 -13.14
N TYR A 162 18.99 23.60 -13.58
CA TYR A 162 18.29 24.31 -14.65
C TYR A 162 16.95 24.88 -14.16
N ILE A 163 16.21 25.58 -15.04
CA ILE A 163 14.89 26.13 -14.74
C ILE A 163 13.86 25.44 -15.65
N GLU A 164 12.79 24.94 -15.06
CA GLU A 164 11.63 24.35 -15.72
C GLU A 164 10.38 24.85 -14.98
N ASP A 165 9.39 25.36 -15.72
CA ASP A 165 8.14 25.92 -15.17
C ASP A 165 8.31 26.94 -14.03
N GLY A 166 9.39 27.74 -14.10
CA GLY A 166 9.71 28.77 -13.11
C GLY A 166 10.31 28.24 -11.79
N LEU A 167 10.56 26.94 -11.70
CA LEU A 167 11.25 26.29 -10.57
C LEU A 167 12.70 25.98 -10.94
N TYR A 168 13.59 26.02 -9.95
CA TYR A 168 14.88 25.37 -10.11
C TYR A 168 14.69 23.86 -10.09
N VAL A 169 15.35 23.15 -11.01
CA VAL A 169 15.28 21.69 -11.12
C VAL A 169 16.69 21.11 -11.26
N ILE A 170 16.87 19.89 -10.78
CA ILE A 170 18.07 19.09 -11.02
C ILE A 170 17.70 17.63 -11.29
N ASP A 171 18.45 17.01 -12.18
CA ASP A 171 18.38 15.59 -12.47
C ASP A 171 19.36 14.84 -11.55
N SER A 172 18.83 14.18 -10.51
CA SER A 172 19.63 13.52 -9.47
C SER A 172 19.43 12.01 -9.45
N TYR A 173 20.30 11.30 -8.74
CA TYR A 173 20.09 9.89 -8.44
C TYR A 173 18.95 9.70 -7.42
N ARG A 174 18.16 8.64 -7.59
CA ARG A 174 17.23 8.13 -6.58
C ARG A 174 18.02 7.45 -5.47
N ALA A 175 17.58 7.65 -4.22
CA ALA A 175 18.11 6.90 -3.08
C ALA A 175 17.76 5.40 -3.19
N TYR A 176 16.55 5.09 -3.67
CA TYR A 176 16.06 3.73 -3.85
C TYR A 176 15.53 3.57 -5.28
N ARG A 177 15.98 2.52 -5.97
CA ARG A 177 15.55 2.18 -7.34
C ARG A 177 14.56 1.02 -7.38
N SER A 178 14.45 0.30 -6.28
CA SER A 178 13.62 -0.88 -6.09
C SER A 178 12.66 -0.60 -4.93
N ALA A 179 11.39 -0.90 -5.11
CA ALA A 179 10.39 -0.80 -4.05
C ALA A 179 10.71 -1.79 -2.93
N LYS A 180 11.24 -2.97 -3.26
CA LYS A 180 11.69 -3.97 -2.28
C LYS A 180 12.79 -3.39 -1.40
N ASP A 181 13.85 -2.83 -1.98
CA ASP A 181 14.98 -2.24 -1.25
C ASP A 181 14.52 -1.08 -0.35
N LEU A 182 13.60 -0.25 -0.85
CA LEU A 182 12.99 0.84 -0.09
C LEU A 182 12.27 0.30 1.16
N LEU A 183 11.42 -0.70 0.98
CA LEU A 183 10.65 -1.28 2.08
C LEU A 183 11.58 -1.97 3.09
N GLU A 184 12.56 -2.74 2.63
CA GLU A 184 13.56 -3.39 3.49
C GLU A 184 14.38 -2.39 4.33
N SER A 185 14.64 -1.20 3.77
CA SER A 185 15.45 -0.17 4.43
C SER A 185 14.65 0.76 5.34
N GLU A 186 13.43 1.14 4.94
CA GLU A 186 12.67 2.25 5.54
C GLU A 186 11.37 1.82 6.23
N LEU A 187 10.98 0.54 6.22
CA LEU A 187 9.70 0.12 6.83
C LEU A 187 9.58 0.56 8.30
N HIS A 188 10.66 0.44 9.07
CA HIS A 188 10.66 0.82 10.48
C HIS A 188 10.66 2.34 10.73
N SER A 189 10.97 3.17 9.73
CA SER A 189 10.81 4.64 9.85
C SER A 189 9.34 5.08 9.78
N ARG A 190 8.44 4.18 9.34
CA ARG A 190 7.00 4.42 9.17
C ARG A 190 6.16 3.96 10.36
N ALA A 191 4.91 4.40 10.41
CA ALA A 191 4.00 4.14 11.52
C ALA A 191 3.25 2.81 11.36
N LEU A 192 3.79 1.73 11.90
CA LEU A 192 3.22 0.37 11.73
C LEU A 192 2.14 0.00 12.76
N GLY A 193 1.89 0.82 13.77
CA GLY A 193 1.19 0.38 14.99
C GLY A 193 2.15 -0.20 16.03
N LYS A 194 1.79 -0.12 17.31
CA LYS A 194 2.72 -0.43 18.41
C LYS A 194 3.08 -1.92 18.46
N GLN A 195 2.09 -2.80 18.34
CA GLN A 195 2.26 -4.24 18.41
C GLN A 195 2.86 -4.77 17.10
N LEU A 196 2.31 -4.40 15.94
CA LEU A 196 2.87 -4.83 14.65
C LEU A 196 4.32 -4.38 14.46
N ARG A 197 4.68 -3.15 14.89
CA ARG A 197 6.09 -2.71 14.88
C ARG A 197 6.97 -3.60 15.73
N LYS A 198 6.49 -4.05 16.89
CA LYS A 198 7.27 -4.89 17.79
C LYS A 198 7.58 -6.23 17.12
N GLU A 199 6.56 -6.88 16.57
CA GLU A 199 6.74 -8.20 15.94
C GLU A 199 7.54 -8.10 14.64
N ALA A 200 7.30 -7.08 13.80
CA ALA A 200 8.07 -6.85 12.58
C ALA A 200 9.57 -6.57 12.85
N ARG A 201 9.97 -6.16 14.06
CA ARG A 201 11.40 -6.00 14.42
C ARG A 201 12.10 -7.33 14.68
N GLU A 202 11.36 -8.37 15.04
CA GLU A 202 11.92 -9.73 15.18
C GLU A 202 12.21 -10.33 13.80
N GLY A 203 11.48 -9.90 12.78
CA GLY A 203 11.76 -10.17 11.38
C GLY A 203 10.54 -9.93 10.50
N TYR A 204 10.79 -9.57 9.25
CA TYR A 204 9.79 -9.53 8.20
C TYR A 204 10.46 -9.86 6.86
N ALA A 205 9.65 -10.31 5.90
CA ALA A 205 10.06 -10.53 4.53
C ALA A 205 9.35 -9.53 3.60
N VAL A 206 10.08 -9.03 2.61
CA VAL A 206 9.51 -8.33 1.46
C VAL A 206 9.63 -9.26 0.26
N LEU A 207 8.49 -9.77 -0.19
CA LEU A 207 8.37 -10.72 -1.29
C LEU A 207 8.07 -9.97 -2.58
N GLU A 208 8.60 -10.42 -3.71
CA GLU A 208 8.32 -9.84 -5.04
C GLU A 208 7.93 -10.93 -6.05
N GLY A 209 6.91 -10.65 -6.88
CA GLY A 209 6.52 -11.51 -7.99
C GLY A 209 6.16 -12.93 -7.56
N MET A 210 6.90 -13.93 -8.06
CA MET A 210 6.65 -15.35 -7.76
C MET A 210 6.82 -15.68 -6.27
N GLU A 211 7.66 -14.95 -5.53
CA GLU A 211 7.81 -15.16 -4.09
C GLU A 211 6.48 -14.92 -3.35
N VAL A 212 5.68 -13.95 -3.83
CA VAL A 212 4.34 -13.67 -3.30
C VAL A 212 3.40 -14.84 -3.56
N VAL A 213 3.40 -15.35 -4.79
CA VAL A 213 2.53 -16.47 -5.22
C VAL A 213 2.87 -17.76 -4.46
N ASP A 214 4.14 -17.96 -4.11
CA ASP A 214 4.61 -19.14 -3.41
C ASP A 214 4.31 -19.12 -1.90
N ALA A 215 4.29 -17.94 -1.29
CA ALA A 215 4.21 -17.79 0.16
C ALA A 215 2.86 -17.31 0.69
N VAL A 216 2.05 -16.63 -0.13
CA VAL A 216 0.77 -16.05 0.28
C VAL A 216 -0.39 -16.97 -0.07
N ASP A 217 -1.35 -17.07 0.84
CA ASP A 217 -2.56 -17.88 0.66
C ASP A 217 -3.29 -17.56 -0.65
N LEU A 218 -3.63 -18.60 -1.42
CA LEU A 218 -4.28 -18.46 -2.72
C LEU A 218 -5.69 -17.87 -2.62
N ALA A 219 -6.44 -18.12 -1.54
CA ALA A 219 -7.77 -17.53 -1.40
C ALA A 219 -7.67 -16.02 -1.18
N PHE A 220 -6.66 -15.55 -0.43
CA PHE A 220 -6.37 -14.12 -0.30
C PHE A 220 -5.97 -13.48 -1.65
N LEU A 221 -5.05 -14.11 -2.40
CA LEU A 221 -4.66 -13.61 -3.72
C LEU A 221 -5.82 -13.63 -4.72
N SER A 222 -6.67 -14.65 -4.68
CA SER A 222 -7.83 -14.76 -5.56
C SER A 222 -8.82 -13.62 -5.35
N ARG A 223 -9.10 -13.26 -4.08
CA ARG A 223 -9.95 -12.11 -3.74
C ARG A 223 -9.38 -10.79 -4.27
N TYR A 224 -8.05 -10.65 -4.26
CA TYR A 224 -7.40 -9.45 -4.78
C TYR A 224 -7.58 -9.31 -6.29
N PHE A 225 -7.33 -10.37 -7.05
CA PHE A 225 -7.40 -10.33 -8.52
C PHE A 225 -8.82 -10.41 -9.11
N LYS A 226 -9.81 -10.82 -8.31
CA LYS A 226 -11.22 -10.93 -8.73
C LYS A 226 -12.12 -9.81 -8.17
N LYS A 227 -11.54 -8.84 -7.46
CA LYS A 227 -12.24 -7.65 -6.94
C LYS A 227 -12.76 -6.76 -8.07
#